data_AF-A0AA36AH75-F1
#
_entry.id   AF-A0AA36AH75-F1
#
_cell.length_a   1.000
_cell.length_b   1.000
_cell.length_c   1.000
_cell.angle_alpha   90.00
_cell.angle_beta   90.00
_cell.angle_gamma   90.00
#
_symmetry.space_group_name_H-M   'P 1'
#
loop_
_entity.id
_entity.type
_entity.pdbx_description
1 polymer ?
#
loop_
_entity_poly.entity_id
_entity_poly.type
_entity_poly.pdbx_seq_one_letter_code
_entity_poly.pdbx_strand_id
1 'polypeptide(L)'
;MPTSTRATPVSSSTSEAETESEYQESEKSDEVSTQTRSTIKEVVKLKRKMKKTLHLENWSVHFDGKRIDDQEYQVLVLKNEQGEVKLEALQLPNGKTDAVVKGITSVLDEYNL
;
A
#
# COMPACT_ATOMS: atom_id res chain seq x y z
N MET A 1 -61.88 22.98 17.22
CA MET A 1 -61.05 24.00 17.91
C MET A 1 -59.60 23.50 17.92
N PRO A 2 -58.63 24.26 17.38
CA PRO A 2 -57.28 23.78 17.01
C PRO A 2 -56.13 24.39 17.85
N THR A 3 -54.96 23.74 17.84
CA THR A 3 -53.57 24.29 17.82
C THR A 3 -52.65 23.09 17.54
N SER A 4 -52.09 22.83 16.36
CA SER A 4 -51.10 23.55 15.55
C SER A 4 -49.80 23.86 16.30
N THR A 5 -48.76 23.06 16.05
CA THR A 5 -47.37 23.54 16.02
C THR A 5 -46.60 22.73 14.98
N ARG A 6 -46.15 23.46 13.96
CA ARG A 6 -45.32 23.09 12.81
C ARG A 6 -43.86 23.22 13.23
N ALA A 7 -43.03 22.21 12.94
CA ALA A 7 -41.58 22.34 12.94
C ALA A 7 -41.06 22.15 11.50
N THR A 8 -40.32 23.14 11.03
CA THR A 8 -39.71 23.26 9.70
C THR A 8 -38.45 22.40 9.55
N PRO A 9 -38.08 22.03 8.29
CA PRO A 9 -36.90 21.21 8.01
C PRO A 9 -35.63 22.06 7.99
N VAL A 10 -34.56 21.59 8.64
CA VAL A 10 -33.21 22.15 8.49
C VAL A 10 -32.46 21.28 7.50
N SER A 11 -32.25 21.85 6.31
CA SER A 11 -31.23 21.38 5.37
C SER A 11 -29.85 21.74 5.91
N SER A 12 -29.01 20.74 6.07
CA SER A 12 -27.56 20.93 6.21
C SER A 12 -26.89 20.07 5.14
N SER A 13 -26.59 20.69 4.00
CA SER A 13 -25.71 20.13 2.99
C SER A 13 -24.33 19.95 3.62
N THR A 14 -23.86 18.71 3.73
CA THR A 14 -22.46 18.43 4.06
C THR A 14 -21.83 17.81 2.81
N SER A 15 -21.12 18.65 2.08
CA SER A 15 -20.19 18.26 1.04
C SER A 15 -19.01 17.54 1.70
N GLU A 16 -18.96 16.23 1.56
CA GLU A 16 -17.79 15.43 1.91
C GLU A 16 -16.76 15.62 0.80
N ALA A 17 -15.87 16.57 1.05
CA ALA A 17 -14.67 16.77 0.26
C ALA A 17 -13.71 15.59 0.50
N GLU A 18 -13.17 15.10 -0.62
CA GLU A 18 -12.17 14.05 -0.71
C GLU A 18 -11.01 14.35 0.24
N THR A 19 -10.76 13.43 1.19
CA THR A 19 -9.61 13.53 2.08
C THR A 19 -8.39 13.02 1.32
N GLU A 20 -7.74 13.93 0.59
CA GLU A 20 -6.37 13.77 0.12
C GLU A 20 -5.50 13.52 1.37
N SER A 21 -4.90 12.33 1.48
CA SER A 21 -4.08 11.99 2.64
C SER A 21 -2.80 12.83 2.61
N GLU A 22 -2.84 13.93 3.36
CA GLU A 22 -1.72 14.78 3.69
C GLU A 22 -0.68 13.94 4.45
N TYR A 23 0.42 13.59 3.78
CA TYR A 23 1.58 12.99 4.42
C TYR A 23 2.17 14.05 5.37
N GLN A 24 1.95 13.89 6.67
CA GLN A 24 2.61 14.71 7.68
C GLN A 24 4.13 14.52 7.58
N GLU A 25 4.79 15.52 7.02
CA GLU A 25 6.24 15.69 7.04
C GLU A 25 6.66 15.99 8.48
N SER A 26 7.09 14.96 9.20
CA SER A 26 7.68 15.13 10.51
C SER A 26 9.05 15.81 10.35
N GLU A 27 9.09 17.12 10.62
CA GLU A 27 10.31 17.89 10.76
C GLU A 27 11.15 17.32 11.92
N LYS A 28 12.21 16.57 11.60
CA LYS A 28 13.40 16.55 12.45
C LYS A 28 14.64 16.08 11.70
N SER A 29 15.59 17.01 11.61
CA SER A 29 17.03 16.89 11.30
C SER A 29 17.42 17.40 9.92
N ASP A 30 17.73 18.70 9.90
CA ASP A 30 18.39 19.43 8.82
C ASP A 30 19.80 18.87 8.55
N GLU A 31 19.87 17.76 7.82
CA GLU A 31 21.08 17.32 7.09
C GLU A 31 20.80 16.22 6.07
N VAL A 32 19.54 16.09 5.60
CA VAL A 32 19.23 15.28 4.42
C VAL A 32 19.75 16.04 3.21
N SER A 33 21.01 15.76 2.85
CA SER A 33 21.70 16.20 1.63
C SER A 33 20.73 16.25 0.45
N THR A 34 20.81 17.32 -0.36
CA THR A 34 20.01 17.50 -1.59
C THR A 34 20.08 16.28 -2.51
N GLN A 35 21.19 15.52 -2.46
CA GLN A 35 21.39 14.26 -3.16
C GLN A 35 20.48 13.13 -2.64
N THR A 36 20.20 13.07 -1.35
CA THR A 36 19.27 12.11 -0.75
C THR A 36 17.82 12.42 -1.14
N ARG A 37 17.46 13.69 -1.29
CA ARG A 37 16.12 14.09 -1.76
C ARG A 37 15.90 13.75 -3.24
N SER A 38 16.92 13.90 -4.10
CA SER A 38 16.78 13.55 -5.51
C SER A 38 16.66 12.03 -5.73
N THR A 39 17.46 11.23 -5.03
CA THR A 39 17.38 9.76 -5.12
C THR A 39 16.04 9.23 -4.62
N ILE A 40 15.49 9.76 -3.52
CA ILE A 40 14.15 9.38 -3.05
C ILE A 40 13.09 9.66 -4.12
N LYS A 41 13.14 10.83 -4.77
CA LYS A 41 12.18 11.17 -5.85
C LYS A 41 12.29 10.19 -7.02
N GLU A 42 13.49 9.76 -7.37
CA GLU A 42 13.71 8.78 -8.44
C GLU A 42 13.19 7.40 -8.06
N VAL A 43 13.43 6.94 -6.84
CA VAL A 43 12.89 5.66 -6.32
C VAL A 43 11.36 5.67 -6.35
N VAL A 44 10.72 6.76 -5.91
CA VAL A 44 9.25 6.89 -5.96
C VAL A 44 8.72 6.84 -7.40
N LYS A 45 9.41 7.52 -8.33
CA LYS A 45 9.05 7.48 -9.76
C LYS A 45 9.22 6.06 -10.33
N LEU A 46 10.29 5.36 -9.96
CA LEU A 46 10.54 3.99 -10.39
C LEU A 46 9.46 3.04 -9.88
N LYS A 47 9.13 3.08 -8.58
CA LYS A 47 8.05 2.27 -7.99
C LYS A 47 6.73 2.53 -8.70
N ARG A 48 6.39 3.80 -8.98
CA ARG A 48 5.18 4.16 -9.74
C ARG A 48 5.20 3.60 -11.17
N LYS A 49 6.35 3.64 -11.86
CA LYS A 49 6.50 3.07 -13.19
C LYS A 49 6.26 1.55 -13.15
N MET A 50 6.88 0.85 -12.20
CA MET A 50 6.72 -0.60 -12.03
C MET A 50 5.25 -0.99 -11.84
N LYS A 51 4.51 -0.31 -10.96
CA LYS A 51 3.06 -0.56 -10.76
C LYS A 51 2.24 -0.43 -12.06
N LYS A 52 2.69 0.40 -13.00
CA LYS A 52 2.00 0.60 -14.29
C LYS A 52 2.43 -0.38 -15.38
N THR A 53 3.54 -1.10 -15.20
CA THR A 53 4.10 -1.94 -16.27
C THR A 53 4.12 -3.42 -15.94
N LEU A 54 4.12 -3.82 -14.66
CA LEU A 54 4.24 -5.24 -14.28
C LEU A 54 3.11 -6.11 -14.87
N HIS A 55 1.87 -5.61 -14.91
CA HIS A 55 0.74 -6.33 -15.49
C HIS A 55 0.80 -6.50 -17.02
N LEU A 56 1.74 -5.86 -17.71
CA LEU A 56 1.91 -5.96 -19.16
C LEU A 56 2.70 -7.21 -19.58
N GLU A 57 3.35 -7.87 -18.63
CA GLU A 57 4.16 -9.06 -18.84
C GLU A 57 3.57 -10.26 -18.10
N ASN A 58 3.93 -11.47 -18.53
CA ASN A 58 3.55 -12.68 -17.83
C ASN A 58 4.58 -13.00 -16.75
N TRP A 59 4.14 -12.95 -15.49
CA TRP A 59 4.97 -13.25 -14.33
C TRP A 59 4.52 -14.53 -13.64
N SER A 60 5.49 -15.31 -13.16
CA SER A 60 5.24 -16.33 -12.15
C SER A 60 5.46 -15.72 -10.78
N VAL A 61 4.49 -15.90 -9.88
CA VAL A 61 4.63 -15.49 -8.48
C VAL A 61 5.34 -16.60 -7.73
N HIS A 62 6.50 -16.26 -7.17
CA HIS A 62 7.26 -17.11 -6.27
C HIS A 62 7.19 -16.53 -4.86
N PHE A 63 7.08 -17.43 -3.88
CA PHE A 63 7.15 -17.06 -2.47
C PHE A 63 8.04 -18.05 -1.74
N ASP A 64 8.85 -17.53 -0.82
CA ASP A 64 9.69 -18.33 0.06
C ASP A 64 9.48 -17.89 1.51
N GLY A 65 9.33 -18.89 2.38
CA GLY A 65 8.87 -18.73 3.75
C GLY A 65 9.88 -19.22 4.76
N LYS A 66 10.09 -18.45 5.83
CA LYS A 66 10.88 -18.89 6.98
C LYS A 66 10.23 -18.45 8.28
N ARG A 67 10.10 -19.40 9.20
CA ARG A 67 9.66 -19.11 10.57
C ARG A 67 10.84 -18.83 11.48
N ILE A 68 10.80 -17.73 12.21
CA ILE A 68 11.82 -17.31 13.19
C ILE A 68 11.08 -16.72 14.40
N ASP A 69 11.38 -17.19 15.61
CA ASP A 69 10.81 -16.68 16.88
C ASP A 69 9.27 -16.52 16.84
N ASP A 70 8.58 -17.57 16.40
CA ASP A 70 7.13 -17.64 16.22
C ASP A 70 6.51 -16.68 15.19
N GLN A 71 7.31 -15.88 14.50
CA GLN A 71 6.91 -15.05 13.38
C GLN A 71 7.20 -15.75 12.05
N GLU A 72 6.35 -15.47 11.07
CA GLU A 72 6.49 -15.99 9.71
C GLU A 72 7.01 -14.89 8.80
N TYR A 73 8.10 -15.15 8.10
CA TYR A 73 8.67 -14.24 7.11
C TYR A 73 8.44 -14.82 5.73
N GLN A 74 7.82 -14.04 4.85
CA GLN A 74 7.51 -14.45 3.49
C GLN A 74 8.10 -13.45 2.50
N VAL A 75 8.94 -13.90 1.57
CA VAL A 75 9.46 -13.04 0.50
C VAL A 75 8.67 -13.29 -0.76
N LEU A 76 8.16 -12.23 -1.37
CA LEU A 76 7.40 -12.27 -2.62
C LEU A 76 8.26 -11.80 -3.79
N VAL A 77 8.30 -12.64 -4.82
CA VAL A 77 9.15 -12.47 -5.98
C VAL A 77 8.37 -12.74 -7.25
N LEU A 78 8.42 -11.82 -8.21
CA LEU A 78 7.96 -12.06 -9.58
C LEU A 78 9.13 -12.54 -10.42
N LYS A 79 8.92 -13.60 -11.19
CA LYS A 79 9.94 -14.15 -12.08
C LYS A 79 9.38 -14.43 -13.47
N ASN A 80 10.15 -14.08 -14.49
CA ASN A 80 9.89 -14.43 -15.87
C ASN A 80 11.21 -14.73 -16.60
N GLU A 81 11.18 -14.84 -17.93
CA GLU A 81 12.38 -15.10 -18.73
C GLU A 81 13.38 -13.93 -18.74
N GLN A 82 12.91 -12.70 -18.54
CA GLN A 82 13.73 -11.49 -18.59
C GLN A 82 14.42 -11.20 -17.25
N GLY A 83 13.85 -11.68 -16.14
CA GLY A 83 14.50 -11.55 -14.84
C GLY A 83 13.59 -11.79 -13.64
N GLU A 84 14.00 -11.16 -12.54
CA GLU A 84 13.39 -11.30 -11.22
C GLU A 84 13.14 -9.91 -10.61
N VAL A 85 11.95 -9.73 -10.01
CA VAL A 85 11.59 -8.54 -9.25
C VAL A 85 11.15 -8.96 -7.85
N LYS A 86 11.87 -8.50 -6.83
CA LYS A 86 11.49 -8.70 -5.42
C LYS A 86 10.51 -7.62 -5.01
N LEU A 87 9.28 -8.01 -4.70
CA LEU A 87 8.21 -7.07 -4.36
C LEU A 87 8.30 -6.64 -2.91
N GLU A 88 8.31 -7.61 -1.99
CA GLU A 88 8.22 -7.34 -0.56
C GLU A 88 8.76 -8.52 0.25
N ALA A 89 9.29 -8.23 1.44
CA ALA A 89 9.51 -9.20 2.50
C ALA A 89 8.48 -8.94 3.62
N LEU A 90 7.47 -9.78 3.69
CA LEU A 90 6.39 -9.72 4.66
C LEU A 90 6.83 -10.33 5.99
N GLN A 91 6.58 -9.60 7.07
CA GLN A 91 6.62 -10.13 8.43
C GLN A 91 5.19 -10.36 8.90
N LEU A 92 4.83 -11.61 9.11
CA LEU A 92 3.48 -12.05 9.46
C LEU A 92 3.45 -12.54 10.91
N PRO A 93 2.33 -12.36 11.62
CA PRO A 93 2.23 -12.69 13.04
C PRO A 93 2.34 -14.19 13.32
N ASN A 94 2.11 -15.04 12.31
CA ASN A 94 2.23 -16.50 12.38
C ASN A 94 2.19 -17.09 10.97
N GLY A 95 2.56 -18.37 10.84
CA GLY A 95 2.52 -19.12 9.58
C GLY A 95 1.18 -19.75 9.23
N LYS A 96 0.06 -19.22 9.75
CA LYS A 96 -1.26 -19.74 9.37
C LYS A 96 -1.60 -19.33 7.95
N THR A 97 -2.30 -20.21 7.24
CA THR A 97 -2.66 -20.04 5.84
C THR A 97 -3.42 -18.74 5.58
N ASP A 98 -4.33 -18.35 6.46
CA ASP A 98 -5.11 -17.11 6.33
C ASP A 98 -4.23 -15.86 6.41
N ALA A 99 -3.30 -15.83 7.38
CA ALA A 99 -2.35 -14.73 7.54
C ALA A 99 -1.41 -14.62 6.34
N VAL A 100 -0.91 -15.76 5.84
CA VAL A 100 -0.05 -15.82 4.66
C VAL A 100 -0.78 -15.36 3.41
N VAL A 101 -1.94 -15.96 3.10
CA VAL A 101 -2.73 -15.60 1.91
C VAL A 101 -3.10 -14.12 1.94
N LYS A 102 -3.58 -13.60 3.08
CA LYS A 102 -3.93 -12.19 3.21
C LYS A 102 -2.72 -11.26 2.97
N GLY A 103 -1.55 -11.61 3.50
CA GLY A 103 -0.32 -10.87 3.27
C GLY A 103 0.08 -10.85 1.79
N ILE A 104 0.06 -12.01 1.14
CA ILE A 104 0.37 -12.16 -0.29
C ILE A 104 -0.60 -11.34 -1.14
N THR A 105 -1.91 -11.48 -0.92
CA THR A 105 -2.94 -10.73 -1.65
C THR A 105 -2.76 -9.23 -1.50
N SER A 106 -2.47 -8.74 -0.29
CA SER A 106 -2.24 -7.30 -0.06
C SER A 106 -1.08 -6.75 -0.89
N VAL A 107 -0.01 -7.54 -1.10
CA VAL A 107 1.12 -7.12 -1.94
C VAL A 107 0.71 -7.12 -3.41
N LEU A 108 0.02 -8.17 -3.89
CA LEU A 108 -0.41 -8.24 -5.28
C LEU A 108 -1.39 -7.10 -5.64
N ASP A 109 -2.34 -6.81 -4.75
CA ASP A 109 -3.27 -5.69 -4.87
C ASP A 109 -2.53 -4.35 -4.98
N GLU A 110 -1.44 -4.15 -4.21
CA GLU A 110 -0.64 -2.92 -4.26
C GLU A 110 -0.03 -2.66 -5.66
N TYR A 111 0.30 -3.74 -6.38
CA TYR A 111 0.90 -3.71 -7.71
C TYR A 111 -0.11 -3.93 -8.85
N ASN A 112 -1.41 -4.07 -8.54
CA ASN A 112 -2.49 -4.39 -9.49
C ASN A 112 -2.23 -5.69 -10.28
N LEU A 113 -1.86 -6.76 -9.57
CA LEU A 113 -1.54 -8.08 -10.14
C LEU A 113 -2.57 -9.14 -9.72
#